data_AF-A0A832KLU5-F1
#
_entry.id   AF-A0A832KLU5-F1
#
_cell.length_a   1.000
_cell.length_b   1.000
_cell.length_c   1.000
_cell.angle_alpha   90.00
_cell.angle_beta   90.00
_cell.angle_gamma   90.00
#
_symmetry.space_group_name_H-M   'P 1'
#
loop_
_entity.id
_entity.type
_entity.pdbx_description
1 polymer ?
#
loop_
_entity_poly.entity_id
_entity_poly.type
_entity_poly.pdbx_seq_one_letter_code
_entity_poly.pdbx_strand_id
1 'polypeptide(L)'
;AYKVFGFLDLDLQTNTRYLARLLAYNDSWATNDCLCSCFTAPRSEQREYWPLVKSYLDSTDPWDIRFSTIAMMTNYLTDEYVKEVLALLKAVHSDHYYVNMGLAWAFATAVAKHRDEAIAYLEKGILAEKVRKKAIQKCVESYRVSADDKDLLRSMR
;
A
#
# COMPACT_ATOMS: atom_id res chain seq x y z
N ALA A 1 13.27 -22.46 11.66
CA ALA A 1 11.96 -21.91 12.08
C ALA A 1 11.15 -21.60 10.82
N TYR A 2 9.91 -22.09 10.73
CA TYR A 2 9.21 -22.30 9.46
C TYR A 2 8.70 -21.01 8.80
N LYS A 3 8.88 -20.91 7.49
CA LYS A 3 8.20 -19.99 6.57
C LYS A 3 7.81 -20.82 5.34
N VAL A 4 6.53 -20.87 4.99
CA VAL A 4 6.02 -21.70 3.86
C VAL A 4 5.57 -20.85 2.66
N PHE A 5 5.45 -19.53 2.82
CA PHE A 5 5.15 -18.59 1.73
C PHE A 5 6.25 -17.52 1.69
N GLY A 6 6.84 -17.24 0.52
CA GLY A 6 8.01 -16.37 0.34
C GLY A 6 9.38 -17.08 0.27
N PHE A 7 9.43 -18.41 0.40
CA PHE A 7 10.62 -19.25 0.09
C PHE A 7 10.31 -20.35 -0.93
N LEU A 8 9.08 -20.43 -1.42
CA LEU A 8 8.71 -21.36 -2.48
C LEU A 8 8.81 -20.61 -3.81
N ASP A 9 9.53 -21.21 -4.77
CA ASP A 9 9.47 -20.78 -6.17
C ASP A 9 8.24 -21.41 -6.80
N LEU A 10 7.23 -20.58 -7.09
CA LEU A 10 5.94 -21.00 -7.61
C LEU A 10 5.69 -20.28 -8.94
N ASP A 11 5.09 -20.99 -9.90
CA ASP A 11 4.54 -20.33 -11.08
C ASP A 11 3.37 -19.40 -10.68
N LEU A 12 3.06 -18.44 -11.56
CA LEU A 12 2.00 -17.46 -11.34
C LEU A 12 0.66 -18.10 -10.91
N GLN A 13 0.23 -19.17 -11.59
CA GLN A 13 -1.07 -19.79 -11.31
C GLN A 13 -1.07 -20.44 -9.93
N THR A 14 0.00 -21.14 -9.57
CA THR A 14 0.15 -21.77 -8.26
C THR A 14 0.24 -20.71 -7.16
N ASN A 15 1.03 -19.66 -7.36
CA ASN A 15 1.20 -18.57 -6.40
C ASN A 15 -0.12 -17.85 -6.10
N THR A 16 -0.88 -17.48 -7.15
CA THR A 16 -2.17 -16.79 -7.00
C THR A 16 -3.23 -17.64 -6.29
N ARG A 17 -3.24 -18.97 -6.52
CA ARG A 17 -4.13 -19.90 -5.80
C ARG A 17 -3.78 -20.00 -4.32
N TYR A 18 -2.50 -20.03 -3.97
CA TYR A 18 -2.08 -20.01 -2.57
C TYR A 18 -2.39 -18.67 -1.90
N LEU A 19 -2.14 -17.55 -2.59
CA LEU A 19 -2.47 -16.22 -2.10
C LEU A 19 -3.95 -16.12 -1.71
N ALA A 20 -4.87 -16.54 -2.59
CA ALA A 20 -6.30 -16.52 -2.31
C ALA A 20 -6.68 -17.37 -1.07
N ARG A 21 -6.03 -18.52 -0.87
CA ARG A 21 -6.23 -19.36 0.32
C ARG A 21 -5.69 -18.72 1.59
N LEU A 22 -4.56 -18.03 1.50
CA LEU A 22 -3.91 -17.39 2.66
C LEU A 22 -4.66 -16.12 3.09
N LEU A 23 -5.20 -15.35 2.15
CA LEU A 23 -6.01 -14.16 2.45
C LEU A 23 -7.22 -14.47 3.33
N ALA A 24 -7.84 -15.64 3.17
CA ALA A 24 -8.95 -16.08 4.01
C ALA A 24 -8.61 -16.25 5.51
N TYR A 25 -7.32 -16.26 5.86
CA TYR A 25 -6.83 -16.33 7.25
C TYR A 25 -6.33 -14.98 7.77
N ASN A 26 -6.45 -13.90 6.99
CA ASN A 26 -6.11 -12.56 7.46
C ASN A 26 -7.23 -11.99 8.33
N ASP A 27 -6.92 -11.79 9.60
CA ASP A 27 -7.81 -11.21 10.61
C ASP A 27 -7.16 -10.04 11.35
N SER A 28 -5.91 -9.69 11.00
CA SER A 28 -5.12 -8.67 11.67
C SER A 28 -4.16 -7.96 10.71
N TRP A 29 -3.69 -6.79 11.13
CA TRP A 29 -2.67 -6.06 10.39
C TRP A 29 -1.36 -6.84 10.29
N ALA A 30 -1.03 -7.66 11.29
CA ALA A 30 0.22 -8.40 11.34
C ALA A 30 0.22 -9.56 10.34
N THR A 31 -0.84 -10.37 10.31
CA THR A 31 -0.98 -11.48 9.37
C THR A 31 -1.06 -10.97 7.93
N ASN A 32 -1.81 -9.89 7.71
CA ASN A 32 -1.90 -9.23 6.41
C ASN A 32 -0.55 -8.72 5.89
N ASP A 33 0.17 -7.94 6.70
CA ASP A 33 1.42 -7.30 6.25
C ASP A 33 2.54 -8.33 6.10
N CYS A 34 2.55 -9.38 6.93
CA CYS A 34 3.43 -10.54 6.74
C CYS A 34 3.16 -11.22 5.40
N LEU A 35 1.90 -11.48 5.05
CA LEU A 35 1.54 -12.05 3.75
C LEU A 35 2.01 -11.15 2.60
N CYS A 36 1.79 -9.83 2.70
CA CYS A 36 2.27 -8.86 1.70
C CYS A 36 3.78 -8.85 1.56
N SER A 37 4.53 -9.06 2.65
CA SER A 37 6.00 -9.13 2.61
C SER A 37 6.51 -10.41 1.96
N CYS A 38 5.74 -11.49 2.02
CA CYS A 38 6.03 -12.75 1.35
C CYS A 38 5.57 -12.74 -0.11
N PHE A 39 4.55 -11.93 -0.44
CA PHE A 39 4.12 -11.67 -1.81
C PHE A 39 5.10 -10.69 -2.48
N THR A 40 6.05 -11.25 -3.24
CA THR A 40 6.90 -10.47 -4.13
C THR A 40 6.37 -10.64 -5.55
N ALA A 41 6.01 -9.55 -6.21
CA ALA A 41 5.75 -9.56 -7.65
C ALA A 41 7.07 -9.17 -8.35
N PRO A 42 7.81 -10.13 -8.94
CA PRO A 42 9.03 -9.81 -9.69
C PRO A 42 8.72 -8.75 -10.75
N ARG A 43 9.66 -7.83 -11.03
CA ARG A 43 9.45 -6.75 -12.01
C ARG A 43 8.95 -7.27 -13.36
N SER A 44 9.46 -8.43 -13.81
CA SER A 44 9.03 -9.10 -15.05
C SER A 44 7.57 -9.54 -15.05
N GLU A 45 6.97 -9.76 -13.89
CA GLU A 45 5.61 -10.30 -13.73
C GLU A 45 4.63 -9.26 -13.15
N GLN A 46 5.08 -8.03 -12.84
CA GLN A 46 4.22 -6.98 -12.27
C GLN A 46 2.96 -6.73 -13.10
N ARG A 47 3.10 -6.73 -14.43
CA ARG A 47 1.96 -6.56 -15.34
C ARG A 47 0.92 -7.67 -15.21
N GLU A 48 1.35 -8.90 -14.95
CA GLU A 48 0.48 -10.08 -14.83
C GLU A 48 -0.24 -10.12 -13.47
N TYR A 49 0.43 -9.70 -12.40
CA TYR A 49 -0.17 -9.58 -11.07
C TYR A 49 -1.05 -8.33 -10.89
N TRP A 50 -0.83 -7.29 -11.70
CA TRP A 50 -1.52 -6.00 -11.52
C TRP A 50 -3.04 -6.10 -11.47
N PRO A 51 -3.72 -6.82 -12.39
CA PRO A 51 -5.18 -6.97 -12.34
C PRO A 51 -5.66 -7.64 -11.04
N LEU A 52 -4.93 -8.65 -10.56
CA LEU A 52 -5.26 -9.37 -9.33
C LEU A 52 -5.14 -8.44 -8.12
N VAL A 53 -4.01 -7.74 -7.97
CA VAL A 53 -3.78 -6.83 -6.85
C VAL A 53 -4.84 -5.73 -6.84
N LYS A 54 -5.16 -5.14 -8.00
CA LYS A 54 -6.22 -4.13 -8.12
C LYS A 54 -7.60 -4.66 -7.69
N SER A 55 -7.97 -5.88 -8.08
CA SER A 55 -9.30 -6.43 -7.80
C SER A 55 -9.66 -6.48 -6.31
N TYR A 56 -8.67 -6.63 -5.43
CA TYR A 56 -8.90 -6.65 -3.97
C TYR A 56 -9.25 -5.27 -3.38
N LEU A 57 -9.08 -4.16 -4.11
CA LEU A 57 -9.58 -2.85 -3.68
C LEU A 57 -11.12 -2.76 -3.73
N ASP A 58 -11.76 -3.54 -4.60
CA ASP A 58 -13.21 -3.58 -4.76
C ASP A 58 -13.90 -4.53 -3.77
N SER A 59 -13.13 -5.22 -2.93
CA SER A 59 -13.65 -6.14 -1.92
C SER A 59 -14.38 -5.38 -0.79
N THR A 60 -15.38 -6.03 -0.20
CA THR A 60 -16.01 -5.53 1.04
C THR A 60 -15.21 -5.91 2.30
N ASP A 61 -14.25 -6.84 2.17
CA ASP A 61 -13.40 -7.24 3.29
C ASP A 61 -12.29 -6.19 3.51
N PRO A 62 -12.20 -5.58 4.71
CA PRO A 62 -11.13 -4.62 4.99
C PRO A 62 -9.72 -5.19 4.87
N TRP A 63 -9.53 -6.50 5.04
CA TRP A 63 -8.23 -7.15 4.93
C TRP A 63 -7.80 -7.33 3.48
N ASP A 64 -8.73 -7.60 2.56
CA ASP A 64 -8.44 -7.59 1.12
C ASP A 64 -8.01 -6.19 0.64
N ILE A 65 -8.74 -5.15 1.06
CA ILE A 65 -8.40 -3.76 0.72
C ILE A 65 -7.02 -3.41 1.30
N ARG A 66 -6.74 -3.81 2.54
CA ARG A 66 -5.43 -3.59 3.17
C ARG A 66 -4.33 -4.36 2.42
N PHE A 67 -4.56 -5.62 2.08
CA PHE A 67 -3.63 -6.43 1.29
C PHE A 67 -3.25 -5.70 0.00
N SER A 68 -4.24 -5.29 -0.79
CA SER A 68 -4.00 -4.57 -2.03
C SER A 68 -3.21 -3.28 -1.80
N THR A 69 -3.61 -2.49 -0.80
CA THR A 69 -2.91 -1.24 -0.44
C THR A 69 -1.44 -1.46 -0.12
N ILE A 70 -1.13 -2.47 0.70
CA ILE A 70 0.25 -2.77 1.11
C ILE A 70 1.03 -3.40 -0.05
N ALA A 71 0.42 -4.30 -0.83
CA ALA A 71 1.04 -4.90 -2.02
C ALA A 71 1.39 -3.84 -3.08
N MET A 72 0.52 -2.84 -3.29
CA MET A 72 0.79 -1.68 -4.15
C MET A 72 1.95 -0.85 -3.63
N MET A 73 1.97 -0.54 -2.32
CA MET A 73 3.06 0.21 -1.70
C MET A 73 4.41 -0.50 -1.81
N THR A 74 4.45 -1.82 -1.66
CA THR A 74 5.70 -2.60 -1.66
C THR A 74 6.23 -2.86 -3.07
N ASN A 75 5.34 -3.20 -4.02
CA ASN A 75 5.76 -3.66 -5.34
C ASN A 75 5.56 -2.63 -6.46
N TYR A 76 4.59 -1.71 -6.35
CA TYR A 76 4.12 -0.87 -7.47
C TYR A 76 4.38 0.64 -7.30
N LEU A 77 5.11 1.07 -6.27
CA LEU A 77 5.66 2.43 -6.23
C LEU A 77 6.89 2.54 -7.13
N THR A 78 6.68 2.43 -8.43
CA THR A 78 7.67 2.55 -9.52
C THR A 78 7.21 3.63 -10.51
N ASP A 79 8.12 4.12 -11.35
CA ASP A 79 7.82 5.18 -12.32
C ASP A 79 6.65 4.83 -13.26
N GLU A 80 6.49 3.55 -13.60
CA GLU A 80 5.41 3.06 -14.46
C GLU A 80 4.04 3.10 -13.76
N TYR A 81 3.97 2.75 -12.47
CA TYR A 81 2.70 2.50 -11.79
C TYR A 81 2.32 3.58 -10.77
N VAL A 82 3.25 4.42 -10.32
CA VAL A 82 3.04 5.33 -9.18
C VAL A 82 1.81 6.22 -9.33
N LYS A 83 1.57 6.78 -10.52
CA LYS A 83 0.41 7.64 -10.77
C LYS A 83 -0.91 6.87 -10.68
N GLU A 84 -0.96 5.66 -11.25
CA GLU A 84 -2.15 4.80 -11.16
C GLU A 84 -2.39 4.34 -9.71
N VAL A 85 -1.33 3.92 -9.00
CA VAL A 85 -1.39 3.54 -7.58
C VAL A 85 -1.98 4.67 -6.74
N LEU A 86 -1.46 5.89 -6.86
CA LEU A 86 -1.94 7.03 -6.07
C LEU A 86 -3.41 7.35 -6.37
N ALA A 87 -3.82 7.30 -7.63
CA ALA A 87 -5.20 7.52 -8.04
C ALA A 87 -6.15 6.46 -7.46
N LEU A 88 -5.77 5.18 -7.55
CA LEU A 88 -6.55 4.05 -7.01
C LEU A 88 -6.68 4.16 -5.49
N LEU A 89 -5.58 4.35 -4.77
CA LEU A 89 -5.60 4.43 -3.31
C LEU A 89 -6.34 5.67 -2.81
N LYS A 90 -6.32 6.78 -3.55
CA LYS A 90 -7.11 7.98 -3.24
C LYS A 90 -8.62 7.72 -3.34
N ALA A 91 -9.05 6.83 -4.24
CA ALA A 91 -10.46 6.51 -4.45
C ALA A 91 -11.03 5.56 -3.38
N VAL A 92 -10.17 4.94 -2.55
CA VAL A 92 -10.61 4.04 -1.48
C VAL A 92 -11.29 4.83 -0.36
N HIS A 93 -12.56 4.52 -0.12
CA HIS A 93 -13.33 5.03 1.00
C HIS A 93 -13.62 3.89 1.99
N SER A 94 -13.10 4.01 3.22
CA SER A 94 -13.32 3.01 4.27
C SER A 94 -13.34 3.65 5.65
N ASP A 95 -14.25 3.16 6.51
CA ASP A 95 -14.24 3.49 7.93
C ASP A 95 -13.39 2.56 8.79
N HIS A 96 -12.89 1.46 8.21
CA HIS A 96 -12.05 0.53 8.91
C HIS A 96 -10.70 1.16 9.28
N TYR A 97 -10.34 1.09 10.57
CA TYR A 97 -9.13 1.72 11.09
C TYR A 97 -7.86 1.24 10.36
N TYR A 98 -7.71 -0.08 10.19
CA TYR A 98 -6.51 -0.65 9.57
C TYR A 98 -6.43 -0.40 8.07
N VAL A 99 -7.55 -0.20 7.36
CA VAL A 99 -7.50 0.23 5.95
C VAL A 99 -6.93 1.64 5.89
N ASN A 100 -7.46 2.56 6.70
CA ASN A 100 -6.98 3.94 6.77
C ASN A 100 -5.50 4.04 7.17
N MET A 101 -5.01 3.17 8.06
CA MET A 101 -3.59 3.10 8.41
C MET A 101 -2.72 2.57 7.27
N GLY A 102 -3.22 1.62 6.48
CA GLY A 102 -2.55 1.13 5.28
C GLY A 102 -2.41 2.24 4.24
N LEU A 103 -3.53 2.94 3.93
CA LEU A 103 -3.55 4.06 2.98
C LEU A 103 -2.57 5.16 3.40
N ALA A 104 -2.61 5.57 4.67
CA ALA A 104 -1.73 6.62 5.18
C ALA A 104 -0.26 6.22 5.08
N TRP A 105 0.07 4.95 5.28
CA TRP A 105 1.43 4.45 5.12
C TRP A 105 1.84 4.38 3.66
N ALA A 106 0.95 3.98 2.76
CA ALA A 106 1.21 3.96 1.32
C ALA A 106 1.52 5.37 0.78
N PHE A 107 0.71 6.38 1.12
CA PHE A 107 0.97 7.77 0.73
C PHE A 107 2.26 8.33 1.32
N ALA A 108 2.54 8.09 2.61
CA ALA A 108 3.79 8.54 3.22
C ALA A 108 5.03 7.88 2.57
N THR A 109 4.91 6.60 2.20
CA THR A 109 5.95 5.88 1.48
C THR A 109 6.12 6.39 0.05
N ALA A 110 5.02 6.77 -0.61
CA ALA A 110 5.06 7.38 -1.93
C ALA A 110 5.75 8.74 -1.89
N VAL A 111 5.47 9.61 -0.90
CA VAL A 111 6.21 10.88 -0.73
C VAL A 111 7.72 10.64 -0.58
N ALA A 112 8.12 9.60 0.15
CA ALA A 112 9.53 9.27 0.35
C ALA A 112 10.23 8.70 -0.90
N LYS A 113 9.49 8.17 -1.89
CA LYS A 113 10.06 7.51 -3.09
C LYS A 113 9.84 8.32 -4.38
N HIS A 114 8.71 9.01 -4.47
CA HIS A 114 8.13 9.68 -5.64
C HIS A 114 7.45 10.97 -5.17
N ARG A 115 8.28 11.86 -4.62
CA ARG A 115 7.84 13.07 -3.94
C ARG A 115 6.93 13.92 -4.82
N ASP A 116 7.34 14.15 -6.06
CA ASP A 116 6.69 15.09 -6.98
C ASP A 116 5.29 14.59 -7.39
N GLU A 117 5.08 13.29 -7.47
CA GLU A 117 3.78 12.68 -7.73
C GLU A 117 2.88 12.64 -6.50
N ALA A 118 3.46 12.47 -5.30
CA ALA A 118 2.71 12.10 -4.11
C ALA A 118 2.39 13.26 -3.16
N ILE A 119 3.25 14.29 -3.07
CA ILE A 119 3.12 15.30 -2.01
C ILE A 119 1.83 16.12 -2.12
N ALA A 120 1.36 16.37 -3.34
CA ALA A 120 0.11 17.07 -3.60
C ALA A 120 -1.10 16.37 -2.98
N TYR A 121 -1.12 15.03 -2.89
CA TYR A 121 -2.22 14.30 -2.25
C TYR A 121 -2.38 14.62 -0.75
N LEU A 122 -1.35 15.19 -0.11
CA LEU A 122 -1.41 15.60 1.28
C LEU A 122 -2.00 17.01 1.48
N GLU A 123 -2.44 17.67 0.41
CA GLU A 123 -3.24 18.89 0.48
C GLU A 123 -4.65 18.63 1.03
N LYS A 124 -5.24 19.67 1.62
CA LYS A 124 -6.56 19.59 2.24
C LYS A 124 -7.63 19.33 1.19
N GLY A 125 -8.52 18.38 1.47
CA GLY A 125 -9.67 18.05 0.61
C GLY A 125 -9.40 16.96 -0.45
N ILE A 126 -8.17 16.49 -0.63
CA ILE A 126 -7.86 15.43 -1.60
C ILE A 126 -8.08 14.04 -0.99
N LEU A 127 -7.43 13.76 0.14
CA LEU A 127 -7.60 12.53 0.90
C LEU A 127 -8.59 12.72 2.05
N ALA A 128 -9.20 11.61 2.48
CA ALA A 128 -9.97 11.58 3.73
C ALA A 128 -9.11 12.12 4.89
N GLU A 129 -9.67 13.02 5.69
CA GLU A 129 -8.96 13.78 6.73
C GLU A 129 -8.10 12.90 7.66
N LYS A 130 -8.64 11.75 8.08
CA LYS A 130 -7.95 10.76 8.93
C LYS A 130 -6.73 10.14 8.25
N VAL A 131 -6.82 9.84 6.96
CA VAL A 131 -5.71 9.31 6.15
C VAL A 131 -4.66 10.40 5.95
N ARG A 132 -5.08 11.61 5.53
CA ARG A 132 -4.18 12.75 5.31
C ARG A 132 -3.35 13.08 6.54
N LYS A 133 -4.00 13.30 7.68
CA LYS A 133 -3.34 13.63 8.96
C LYS A 133 -2.35 12.55 9.38
N LYS A 134 -2.72 11.28 9.23
CA LYS A 134 -1.81 10.17 9.56
C LYS A 134 -0.66 10.06 8.57
N ALA A 135 -0.87 10.31 7.29
CA ALA A 135 0.18 10.29 6.27
C ALA A 135 1.21 11.41 6.54
N ILE A 136 0.75 12.64 6.81
CA ILE A 136 1.61 13.76 7.24
C ILE A 136 2.42 13.37 8.48
N GLN A 137 1.77 12.81 9.51
CA GLN A 137 2.47 12.35 10.71
C GLN A 137 3.57 11.34 10.36
N LYS A 138 3.28 10.34 9.53
CA LYS A 138 4.24 9.32 9.10
C LYS A 138 5.40 9.91 8.28
N CYS A 139 5.15 10.91 7.44
CA CYS A 139 6.21 11.64 6.74
C CYS A 139 7.13 12.37 7.71
N VAL A 140 6.56 13.07 8.70
CA VAL A 140 7.32 13.83 9.70
C VAL A 140 8.21 12.91 10.56
N GLU A 141 7.70 11.74 10.92
CA GLU A 141 8.42 10.72 11.71
C GLU A 141 9.44 9.91 10.88
N SER A 142 9.37 9.97 9.56
CA SER A 142 10.24 9.19 8.66
C SER A 142 11.61 9.81 8.46
N TYR A 143 12.68 9.02 8.56
CA TYR A 143 14.03 9.45 8.17
C TYR A 143 14.24 9.57 6.65
N ARG A 144 13.31 9.05 5.85
CA ARG A 144 13.40 9.06 4.38
C ARG A 144 12.85 10.34 3.73
N VAL A 145 12.20 11.20 4.50
CA VAL A 145 11.64 12.47 4.03
C VAL A 145 12.59 13.60 4.45
N SER A 146 12.84 14.53 3.52
CA SER A 146 13.75 15.67 3.73
C SER A 146 13.27 16.60 4.85
N ALA A 147 14.16 17.40 5.44
CA ALA A 147 13.78 18.37 6.47
C ALA A 147 12.80 19.42 5.91
N ASP A 148 13.08 19.95 4.72
CA ASP A 148 12.24 20.94 4.04
C ASP A 148 10.82 20.42 3.80
N ASP A 149 10.69 19.16 3.35
CA ASP A 149 9.37 18.55 3.15
C ASP A 149 8.63 18.33 4.46
N LYS A 150 9.34 18.02 5.56
CA LYS A 150 8.70 17.90 6.87
C LYS A 150 8.16 19.24 7.35
N ASP A 151 8.88 20.32 7.13
CA ASP A 151 8.44 21.67 7.51
C ASP A 151 7.24 22.12 6.66
N LEU A 152 7.27 21.84 5.35
CA LEU A 152 6.12 22.02 4.47
C LEU A 152 4.90 21.23 5.00
N LEU A 153 5.05 19.93 5.25
CA LEU A 153 3.93 19.08 5.68
C LEU A 153 3.41 19.45 7.08
N ARG A 154 4.25 19.95 7.98
CA ARG A 154 3.81 20.50 9.27
C ARG A 154 2.92 21.73 9.09
N SER A 155 3.23 22.59 8.12
CA SER A 155 2.40 23.77 7.81
C SER A 155 1.04 23.40 7.19
N MET A 156 0.92 22.21 6.58
CA MET A 156 -0.30 21.73 5.94
C MET A 156 -1.27 20.97 6.88
N ARG A 157 -0.85 20.74 8.13
CA ARG A 157 -1.57 19.86 9.07
C ARG A 157 -2.86 20.49 9.59
#